data_AF-A0A3D0WAF4-F1
#
_entry.id   AF-A0A3D0WAF4-F1
#
_cell.length_a   1.000
_cell.length_b   1.000
_cell.length_c   1.000
_cell.angle_alpha   90.00
_cell.angle_beta   90.00
_cell.angle_gamma   90.00
#
_symmetry.space_group_name_H-M   'P 1'
#
loop_
_entity.id
_entity.type
_entity.pdbx_description
1 polymer ?
#
loop_
_entity_poly.entity_id
_entity_poly.type
_entity_poly.pdbx_seq_one_letter_code
_entity_poly.pdbx_strand_id
1 'polypeptide(L)'
;MPSTYGPAPKRVTYRFEDIGGAKWRTVVDVTAPDDSVRHMVVDYTLDGSAAPGTADTSEADSAAFLSPTPDALVMSLAKNRTLGSVRVYHVAADGRTMTETAGSVNGDGAPFVRMFHYKRLR
;
A
#
# COMPACT_ATOMS: atom_id res chain seq x y z
N MET A 1 -14.70 -2.53 8.57
CA MET A 1 -14.56 -2.50 7.10
C MET A 1 -15.95 -2.50 6.49
N PRO A 2 -16.22 -1.73 5.42
CA PRO A 2 -17.48 -1.86 4.69
C PRO A 2 -17.70 -3.32 4.29
N SER A 3 -18.93 -3.81 4.38
CA SER A 3 -19.28 -5.19 3.97
C SER A 3 -18.95 -5.46 2.49
N THR A 4 -18.86 -4.41 1.68
CA THR A 4 -18.52 -4.45 0.26
C THR A 4 -17.03 -4.62 -0.05
N TYR A 5 -16.13 -4.56 0.95
CA TYR A 5 -14.68 -4.63 0.72
C TYR A 5 -14.14 -6.05 0.52
N GLY A 6 -15.01 -7.06 0.58
CA GLY A 6 -14.62 -8.46 0.45
C GLY A 6 -13.97 -9.04 1.71
N PRO A 7 -13.65 -10.35 1.70
CA PRO A 7 -13.03 -11.01 2.84
C PRO A 7 -11.62 -10.47 3.08
N ALA A 8 -11.23 -10.37 4.36
CA ALA A 8 -9.87 -9.99 4.71
C ALA A 8 -8.86 -11.04 4.22
N PRO A 9 -7.68 -10.62 3.72
CA PRO A 9 -6.62 -11.56 3.36
C PRO A 9 -6.08 -12.29 4.60
N LYS A 10 -5.53 -13.49 4.40
CA LYS A 10 -4.81 -14.23 5.46
C LYS A 10 -3.58 -13.47 5.94
N ARG A 11 -2.84 -12.86 5.01
CA ARG A 11 -1.60 -12.14 5.28
C ARG A 11 -1.31 -11.12 4.18
N VAL A 12 -0.73 -10.00 4.57
CA VAL A 12 -0.12 -9.04 3.64
C VAL A 12 1.31 -8.78 4.09
N THR A 13 2.27 -8.93 3.18
CA THR A 13 3.68 -8.62 3.42
C THR A 13 4.08 -7.44 2.55
N TYR A 14 4.72 -6.45 3.17
CA TYR A 14 5.37 -5.36 2.46
C TYR A 14 6.88 -5.50 2.58
N ARG A 15 7.58 -5.26 1.48
CA ARG A 15 9.03 -5.15 1.42
C ARG A 15 9.39 -3.84 0.72
N PHE A 16 10.15 -2.99 1.42
CA PHE A 16 10.63 -1.70 0.92
C PHE A 16 12.14 -1.79 0.73
N GLU A 17 12.64 -1.49 -0.46
CA GLU A 17 14.04 -1.64 -0.85
C GLU A 17 14.55 -0.33 -1.44
N ASP A 18 15.67 0.19 -0.94
CA ASP A 18 16.43 1.23 -1.63
C ASP A 18 17.15 0.57 -2.80
N ILE A 19 16.83 1.02 -4.02
CA ILE A 19 17.42 0.49 -5.26
C ILE A 19 18.43 1.47 -5.89
N GLY A 20 18.82 2.52 -5.14
CA GLY A 20 19.79 3.52 -5.55
C GLY A 20 19.20 4.65 -6.38
N GLY A 21 19.97 5.74 -6.52
CA GLY A 21 19.58 6.88 -7.37
C GLY A 21 18.29 7.58 -6.92
N ALA A 22 18.05 7.65 -5.61
CA ALA A 22 16.82 8.17 -4.99
C ALA A 22 15.54 7.41 -5.38
N LYS A 23 15.68 6.17 -5.88
CA LYS A 23 14.56 5.28 -6.18
C LYS A 23 14.41 4.20 -5.13
N TRP A 24 13.17 3.82 -4.92
CA TRP A 24 12.75 2.75 -4.04
C TRP A 24 11.96 1.72 -4.83
N ARG A 25 11.98 0.48 -4.34
CA ARG A 25 11.10 -0.59 -4.77
C ARG A 25 10.22 -1.03 -3.62
N THR A 26 8.92 -1.07 -3.85
CA THR A 26 7.97 -1.72 -2.95
C THR A 26 7.47 -2.98 -3.61
N VAL A 27 7.55 -4.09 -2.86
CA VAL A 27 6.94 -5.37 -3.21
C VAL A 27 5.87 -5.68 -2.18
N VAL A 28 4.67 -6.03 -2.67
CA VAL A 28 3.53 -6.39 -1.83
C VAL A 28 3.02 -7.76 -2.22
N ASP A 29 3.02 -8.67 -1.24
CA ASP A 29 2.41 -9.98 -1.38
C ASP A 29 1.12 -10.03 -0.55
N VAL A 30 0.00 -10.31 -1.21
CA VAL A 30 -1.29 -10.51 -0.56
C VAL A 30 -1.67 -11.98 -0.65
N THR A 31 -1.67 -12.68 0.48
CA THR A 31 -2.13 -14.06 0.59
C THR A 31 -3.64 -14.06 0.88
N ALA A 32 -4.43 -14.53 -0.09
CA ALA A 32 -5.87 -14.64 0.02
C ALA A 32 -6.30 -15.83 0.92
N PRO A 33 -7.58 -15.92 1.32
CA PRO A 33 -8.10 -17.04 2.12
C PRO A 33 -7.89 -18.44 1.53
N ASP A 34 -7.76 -18.55 0.21
CA ASP A 34 -7.48 -19.80 -0.52
C ASP A 34 -5.98 -20.09 -0.72
N ASP A 35 -5.10 -19.33 -0.04
CA ASP A 35 -3.64 -19.39 -0.15
C ASP A 35 -3.06 -18.95 -1.50
N SER A 36 -3.88 -18.47 -2.44
CA SER A 36 -3.38 -17.78 -3.62
C SER A 36 -2.64 -16.49 -3.21
N VAL A 37 -1.56 -16.16 -3.95
CA VAL A 37 -0.72 -15.00 -3.67
C VAL A 37 -0.75 -14.05 -4.87
N ARG A 38 -1.17 -12.81 -4.62
CA ARG A 38 -0.97 -11.71 -5.57
C ARG A 38 0.34 -11.01 -5.26
N HIS A 39 1.18 -10.88 -6.27
CA HIS A 39 2.52 -10.28 -6.19
C HIS A 39 2.56 -8.96 -6.96
N MET A 40 2.66 -7.85 -6.24
CA MET A 40 2.62 -6.50 -6.82
C MET A 40 3.97 -5.82 -6.61
N VAL A 41 4.47 -5.11 -7.62
CA VAL A 41 5.77 -4.43 -7.58
C VAL A 41 5.66 -3.00 -8.12
N VAL A 42 6.28 -2.04 -7.46
CA VAL A 42 6.41 -0.66 -7.96
C VAL A 42 7.78 -0.09 -7.65
N ASP A 43 8.39 0.54 -8.65
CA ASP A 43 9.62 1.31 -8.53
C ASP A 43 9.28 2.80 -8.61
N TYR A 44 9.70 3.59 -7.63
CA TYR A 44 9.22 4.97 -7.46
C TYR A 44 10.26 5.88 -6.80
N THR A 45 9.98 7.18 -6.83
CA THR A 45 10.65 8.22 -6.05
C THR A 45 9.74 8.68 -4.91
N LEU A 46 10.31 9.22 -3.82
CA LEU A 46 9.57 9.72 -2.66
C LEU A 46 9.09 11.17 -2.81
N ASP A 47 8.94 11.67 -4.03
CA ASP A 47 8.63 13.07 -4.36
C ASP A 47 7.16 13.33 -4.71
N GLY A 48 6.31 12.30 -4.63
CA GLY A 48 4.89 12.38 -4.95
C GLY A 48 4.56 12.21 -6.44
N SER A 49 5.55 11.96 -7.30
CA SER A 49 5.29 11.63 -8.70
C SER A 49 4.70 10.21 -8.84
N ALA A 50 3.89 10.01 -9.88
CA ALA A 50 3.27 8.72 -10.15
C ALA A 50 4.25 7.76 -10.84
N ALA A 51 4.23 6.51 -10.39
CA ALA A 51 4.96 5.38 -10.95
C ALA A 51 3.99 4.25 -11.37
N PRO A 52 4.29 3.52 -12.45
CA PRO A 52 3.48 2.39 -12.87
C PRO A 52 3.66 1.19 -11.93
N GLY A 53 2.56 0.51 -11.61
CA GLY A 53 2.61 -0.83 -11.02
C GLY A 53 3.05 -1.87 -12.05
N THR A 54 3.71 -2.92 -11.57
CA THR A 54 4.20 -4.05 -12.38
C THR A 54 3.89 -5.37 -11.67
N ALA A 55 4.04 -6.49 -12.39
CA ALA A 55 3.54 -7.81 -11.99
C ALA A 55 2.00 -7.83 -11.90
N ASP A 56 1.42 -8.08 -10.73
CA ASP A 56 -0.04 -7.98 -10.52
C ASP A 56 -0.46 -6.51 -10.39
N THR A 57 -1.44 -6.07 -11.18
CA THR A 57 -1.99 -4.70 -11.14
C THR A 57 -3.48 -4.68 -10.79
N SER A 58 -4.02 -5.76 -10.22
CA SER A 58 -5.45 -5.88 -9.91
C SER A 58 -5.93 -4.82 -8.91
N GLU A 59 -5.08 -4.42 -7.96
CA GLU A 59 -5.39 -3.37 -6.97
C GLU A 59 -5.23 -1.95 -7.56
N ALA A 60 -4.18 -1.71 -8.36
CA ALA A 60 -3.86 -0.41 -8.93
C ALA A 60 -2.98 -0.54 -10.18
N ASP A 61 -3.17 0.35 -11.15
CA ASP A 61 -2.29 0.49 -12.32
C ASP A 61 -1.09 1.38 -12.03
N SER A 62 -1.26 2.33 -11.11
CA SER A 62 -0.22 3.28 -10.73
C SER A 62 -0.31 3.66 -9.26
N ALA A 63 0.83 4.09 -8.73
CA ALA A 63 0.97 4.56 -7.37
C ALA A 63 1.88 5.79 -7.31
N ALA A 64 1.64 6.69 -6.38
CA ALA A 64 2.52 7.81 -6.07
C ALA A 64 2.90 7.77 -4.59
N PHE A 65 4.14 8.14 -4.27
CA PHE A 65 4.70 8.00 -2.93
C PHE A 65 5.36 9.29 -2.46
N LEU A 66 5.08 9.68 -1.22
CA LEU A 66 5.69 10.83 -0.57
C LEU A 66 6.07 10.47 0.86
N SER A 67 7.28 10.80 1.30
CA SER A 67 7.68 10.67 2.70
C SER A 67 7.77 12.06 3.35
N PRO A 68 6.71 12.56 4.02
CA PRO A 68 6.71 13.88 4.63
C PRO A 68 7.60 13.96 5.88
N THR A 69 7.81 12.82 6.54
CA THR A 69 8.72 12.66 7.69
C THR A 69 9.44 11.31 7.57
N PRO A 70 10.61 11.11 8.21
CA PRO A 70 11.38 9.87 8.09
C PRO A 70 10.64 8.58 8.51
N ASP A 71 9.60 8.71 9.32
CA ASP A 71 8.79 7.62 9.87
C ASP A 71 7.42 7.46 9.19
N ALA A 72 7.09 8.31 8.21
CA ALA A 72 5.83 8.26 7.49
C ALA A 72 6.01 8.12 5.97
N LEU A 73 5.18 7.27 5.37
CA LEU A 73 5.03 7.13 3.92
C LEU A 73 3.57 7.31 3.55
N VAL A 74 3.28 8.25 2.64
CA VAL A 74 1.97 8.42 2.01
C VAL A 74 2.02 7.74 0.64
N MET A 75 1.03 6.91 0.35
CA MET A 75 0.85 6.22 -0.92
C MET A 75 -0.54 6.52 -1.49
N SER A 76 -0.59 7.05 -2.70
CA SER A 76 -1.84 7.19 -3.47
C SER A 76 -1.91 6.08 -4.51
N LEU A 77 -3.02 5.35 -4.58
CA LEU A 77 -3.26 4.27 -5.55
C LEU A 77 -4.35 4.65 -6.52
N ALA A 78 -4.12 4.44 -7.82
CA ALA A 78 -5.12 4.66 -8.85
C ALA A 78 -5.28 3.43 -9.77
N LYS A 79 -6.52 3.16 -10.16
CA LYS A 79 -6.90 2.12 -11.12
C LYS A 79 -7.81 2.74 -12.17
N ASN A 80 -7.55 2.49 -13.46
CA ASN A 80 -8.36 3.01 -14.56
C ASN A 80 -8.63 4.53 -14.45
N ARG A 81 -7.59 5.31 -14.09
CA ARG A 81 -7.67 6.78 -13.87
C ARG A 81 -8.59 7.21 -12.72
N THR A 82 -8.96 6.30 -11.83
CA THR A 82 -9.79 6.56 -10.65
C THR A 82 -8.96 6.35 -9.39
N LEU A 83 -9.05 7.28 -8.43
CA LEU A 83 -8.41 7.15 -7.12
C LEU A 83 -9.05 5.97 -6.37
N GLY A 84 -8.25 4.95 -6.07
CA GLY A 84 -8.69 3.78 -5.31
C GLY A 84 -8.58 4.01 -3.81
N SER A 85 -7.38 4.39 -3.33
CA SER A 85 -7.17 4.73 -1.91
C SER A 85 -5.96 5.61 -1.71
N VAL A 86 -5.98 6.39 -0.63
CA VAL A 86 -4.77 7.01 -0.05
C VAL A 86 -4.44 6.27 1.23
N ARG A 87 -3.20 5.81 1.35
CA ARG A 87 -2.70 5.03 2.47
C ARG A 87 -1.55 5.77 3.12
N VAL A 88 -1.51 5.77 4.44
CA VAL A 88 -0.43 6.34 5.24
C VAL A 88 0.15 5.21 6.07
N TYR A 89 1.45 4.99 5.94
CA TYR A 89 2.20 4.03 6.73
C TYR A 89 3.03 4.81 7.73
N HIS A 90 2.91 4.46 9.01
CA HIS A 90 3.70 5.04 10.08
C HIS A 90 4.48 3.94 10.79
N VAL A 91 5.79 4.06 10.81
CA VAL A 91 6.69 3.12 11.51
C VAL A 91 6.91 3.62 12.94
N ALA A 92 6.75 2.76 13.93
CA ALA A 92 7.03 3.12 15.32
C ALA A 92 8.52 3.42 15.52
N ALA A 93 8.85 4.23 16.53
CA ALA A 93 10.23 4.66 16.80
C ALA A 93 11.23 3.51 17.01
N ASP A 94 10.76 2.35 17.51
CA ASP A 94 11.58 1.15 17.68
C ASP A 94 11.81 0.37 16.36
N GLY A 95 11.16 0.79 15.28
CA GLY A 95 11.20 0.17 13.97
C GLY A 95 10.48 -1.17 13.88
N ARG A 96 9.83 -1.67 14.94
CA ARG A 96 9.33 -3.05 15.03
C ARG A 96 7.89 -3.22 14.54
N THR A 97 7.13 -2.14 14.56
CA THR A 97 5.73 -2.14 14.11
C THR A 97 5.47 -1.03 13.11
N MET A 98 4.54 -1.28 12.21
CA MET A 98 4.04 -0.30 11.26
C MET A 98 2.51 -0.30 11.31
N THR A 99 1.92 0.88 11.32
CA THR A 99 0.47 1.05 11.19
C THR A 99 0.16 1.60 9.80
N GLU A 100 -0.74 0.96 9.07
CA GLU A 100 -1.30 1.47 7.82
C GLU A 100 -2.68 2.05 8.13
N THR A 101 -2.92 3.31 7.78
CA THR A 101 -4.27 3.91 7.74
C THR A 101 -4.63 4.21 6.30
N ALA A 102 -5.77 3.72 5.82
CA ALA A 102 -6.18 3.89 4.42
C ALA A 102 -7.56 4.53 4.33
N GLY A 103 -7.65 5.63 3.57
CA GLY A 103 -8.88 6.31 3.21
C GLY A 103 -9.33 5.95 1.80
N SER A 104 -10.64 5.75 1.62
CA SER A 104 -11.28 5.48 0.33
C SER A 104 -12.77 5.84 0.40
N VAL A 105 -13.50 5.60 -0.69
CA VAL A 105 -14.96 5.70 -0.78
C VAL A 105 -15.56 4.32 -1.03
N ASN A 106 -16.71 4.04 -0.44
CA ASN A 106 -17.44 2.79 -0.71
C ASN A 106 -18.23 2.86 -2.03
N GLY A 107 -19.00 1.81 -2.34
CA GLY A 107 -19.82 1.76 -3.57
C GLY A 107 -20.90 2.85 -3.66
N ASP A 108 -21.33 3.41 -2.52
CA ASP A 108 -22.31 4.51 -2.44
C ASP A 108 -21.64 5.89 -2.47
N GLY A 109 -20.30 5.95 -2.57
CA GLY A 109 -19.52 7.18 -2.50
C GLY A 109 -19.27 7.71 -1.09
N ALA A 110 -19.70 7.01 -0.03
CA ALA A 110 -19.45 7.42 1.34
C ALA A 110 -17.98 7.18 1.72
N PRO A 111 -17.29 8.16 2.34
CA PRO A 111 -15.91 8.02 2.75
C PRO A 111 -15.79 7.03 3.91
N PHE A 112 -14.69 6.26 3.93
CA PHE A 112 -14.34 5.44 5.07
C PHE A 112 -12.83 5.43 5.28
N VAL A 113 -12.42 5.18 6.52
CA VAL A 113 -11.02 4.97 6.91
C VAL A 113 -10.90 3.60 7.57
N ARG A 114 -9.79 2.91 7.29
CA ARG A 114 -9.43 1.64 7.92
C ARG A 114 -8.00 1.68 8.43
N MET A 115 -7.71 0.77 9.35
CA MET A 115 -6.40 0.64 9.96
C MET A 115 -5.96 -0.82 9.98
N PHE A 116 -4.69 -1.05 9.66
CA PHE A 116 -4.02 -2.34 9.77
C PHE A 116 -2.73 -2.19 10.58
N HIS A 117 -2.35 -3.26 11.29
CA HIS A 117 -1.12 -3.31 12.07
C HIS A 117 -0.20 -4.40 11.55
N TYR A 118 1.06 -4.04 11.38
CA TYR A 118 2.12 -4.91 10.89
C TYR A 118 3.22 -5.03 11.91
N LYS A 119 3.84 -6.21 11.94
CA LYS A 119 5.09 -6.47 12.65
C LYS A 119 6.20 -6.65 11.63
N ARG A 120 7.38 -6.11 11.91
CA ARG A 120 8.57 -6.34 11.09
C ARG A 120 8.90 -7.83 11.09
N LEU A 121 9.04 -8.41 9.90
CA LEU A 121 9.56 -9.76 9.71
C LEU A 121 11.09 -9.72 9.87
N ARG A 122 11.65 -10.73 10.52
CA ARG A 122 13.10 -10.89 10.73
C ARG A 122 13.70 -11.78 9.65
#